data_AF-A0A563E6I5-F1
#
_entry.id   AF-A0A563E6I5-F1
#
_cell.length_a   1.000
_cell.length_b   1.000
_cell.length_c   1.000
_cell.angle_alpha   90.00
_cell.angle_beta   90.00
_cell.angle_gamma   90.00
#
_symmetry.space_group_name_H-M   'P 1'
#
loop_
_entity.id
_entity.type
_entity.pdbx_description
1 polymer ?
#
loop_
_entity_poly.entity_id
_entity_poly.type
_entity_poly.pdbx_seq_one_letter_code
_entity_poly.pdbx_strand_id
1 'polypeptide(L)'
;MSTYGHLDTDAHDVDPPGPDTRSARPAPASRTVLLRRATAPVALTAVMFLLAFTLGSTTLVTMQEVLAFAVFATATNLLLGQAGLVSFGQAVFFGIGSYTVALGWLHWQLPFWATFVLAPFVGALVAIPIGLVALRARKLYFALSTLAFSELAYQLAESRYNFTKGANGVFGPFVPTALTQPRTGYLFLLAVTVVSLLLLWKVNHSPFGLVLRAIRENRERVQALGVNVYLHQVAAFVISGAFCALAGAMFVIYSQSGYPELLDWTTSGWPVFMAVIGGMGTFLGPALGALIYQFGHDQLVLYFSDWQLVLGAVLLVIVMFWPDGLMGALARLGGVIRRWWKGRR
;
A
#
# COMPACT_ATOMS: atom_id res chain seq x y z
N MET A 1 -77.74 30.06 20.03
CA MET A 1 -77.24 28.92 20.83
C MET A 1 -77.21 27.71 19.89
N SER A 2 -75.98 27.28 19.59
CA SER A 2 -75.49 26.16 18.77
C SER A 2 -76.41 25.37 17.83
N THR A 3 -75.98 25.39 16.58
CA THR A 3 -76.32 24.61 15.39
C THR A 3 -75.75 23.18 15.36
N TYR A 4 -76.46 22.33 14.61
CA TYR A 4 -76.08 21.15 13.82
C TYR A 4 -75.32 19.97 14.44
N GLY A 5 -75.96 18.80 14.35
CA GLY A 5 -75.30 17.50 14.31
C GLY A 5 -74.99 17.09 12.86
N HIS A 6 -73.78 16.57 12.66
CA HIS A 6 -73.46 15.55 11.68
C HIS A 6 -72.25 14.80 12.24
N LEU A 7 -72.45 13.52 12.59
CA LEU A 7 -71.38 12.63 13.03
C LEU A 7 -70.71 12.08 11.77
N ASP A 8 -69.57 12.65 11.41
CA ASP A 8 -68.64 12.01 10.49
C ASP A 8 -67.81 10.99 11.26
N THR A 9 -67.96 9.73 10.88
CA THR A 9 -67.10 8.63 11.26
C THR A 9 -65.76 8.80 10.54
N ASP A 10 -64.77 9.39 11.21
CA ASP A 10 -63.39 9.33 10.75
C ASP A 10 -62.93 7.87 10.79
N ALA A 11 -62.78 7.31 9.60
CA ALA A 11 -62.12 6.05 9.37
C ALA A 11 -60.71 6.13 9.95
N HIS A 12 -60.39 5.21 10.86
CA HIS A 12 -59.02 4.86 11.19
C HIS A 12 -58.34 4.35 9.92
N ASP A 13 -57.60 5.24 9.24
CA ASP A 13 -56.64 4.87 8.21
C ASP A 13 -55.45 4.21 8.94
N VAL A 14 -55.57 2.91 9.17
CA VAL A 14 -54.48 2.06 9.65
C VAL A 14 -53.57 1.84 8.44
N ASP A 15 -52.50 2.61 8.36
CA ASP A 15 -51.40 2.35 7.43
C ASP A 15 -51.03 0.85 7.50
N PRO A 16 -50.94 0.13 6.36
CA PRO A 16 -50.55 -1.27 6.39
C PRO A 16 -49.13 -1.38 6.97
N PRO A 17 -48.84 -2.42 7.77
CA PRO A 17 -47.53 -2.58 8.37
C PRO A 17 -46.47 -2.63 7.28
N GLY A 18 -45.58 -1.63 7.28
CA GLY A 18 -44.42 -1.59 6.40
C GLY A 18 -43.57 -2.86 6.58
N PRO A 19 -42.91 -3.35 5.52
CA PRO A 19 -42.21 -4.62 5.56
C PRO A 19 -41.17 -4.64 6.69
N ASP A 20 -41.28 -5.63 7.57
CA ASP A 20 -40.38 -5.90 8.69
C ASP A 20 -38.92 -5.96 8.22
N THR A 21 -38.20 -4.85 8.37
CA THR A 21 -36.74 -4.77 8.06
C THR A 21 -35.87 -5.42 9.13
N ARG A 22 -36.48 -6.00 10.18
CA ARG A 22 -35.80 -6.61 11.33
C ARG A 22 -35.54 -8.11 11.15
N SER A 23 -34.90 -8.55 10.07
CA SER A 23 -34.21 -9.87 10.03
C SER A 23 -33.38 -10.16 8.77
N ALA A 24 -32.85 -9.16 8.07
CA ALA A 24 -31.91 -9.42 6.98
C ALA A 24 -30.55 -9.87 7.54
N ARG A 25 -30.45 -11.16 7.93
CA ARG A 25 -29.15 -11.83 8.09
C ARG A 25 -28.38 -11.61 6.78
N PRO A 26 -27.13 -11.10 6.81
CA PRO A 26 -26.37 -10.95 5.57
C PRO A 26 -26.27 -12.31 4.90
N ALA A 27 -26.80 -12.40 3.67
CA ALA A 27 -26.73 -13.62 2.88
C ALA A 27 -25.26 -14.08 2.80
N PRO A 28 -24.95 -15.37 3.05
CA PRO A 28 -23.58 -15.85 2.96
C PRO A 28 -23.07 -15.55 1.56
N ALA A 29 -21.99 -14.76 1.46
CA ALA A 29 -21.36 -14.41 0.20
C ALA A 29 -21.12 -15.69 -0.61
N SER A 30 -21.75 -15.79 -1.78
CA SER A 30 -21.71 -17.02 -2.56
C SER A 30 -20.26 -17.45 -2.81
N ARG A 31 -19.99 -18.74 -2.62
CA ARG A 31 -18.68 -19.39 -2.75
C ARG A 31 -17.98 -19.02 -4.08
N THR A 32 -18.76 -18.72 -5.11
CA THR A 32 -18.35 -18.24 -6.45
C THR A 32 -17.77 -16.82 -6.46
N VAL A 33 -18.22 -15.89 -5.62
CA VAL A 33 -17.64 -14.53 -5.53
C VAL A 33 -16.31 -14.56 -4.78
N LEU A 34 -16.19 -15.40 -3.75
CA LEU A 34 -14.95 -15.66 -3.03
C LEU A 34 -13.90 -16.33 -3.93
N LEU A 35 -14.28 -17.38 -4.67
CA LEU A 35 -13.40 -18.06 -5.62
C LEU A 35 -12.93 -17.14 -6.76
N ARG A 36 -13.82 -16.27 -7.29
CA ARG A 36 -13.48 -15.34 -8.37
C ARG A 36 -12.62 -14.14 -7.92
N ARG A 37 -12.67 -13.78 -6.63
CA ARG A 37 -11.75 -12.79 -6.03
C ARG A 37 -10.37 -13.39 -5.73
N ALA A 38 -10.27 -14.70 -5.51
CA ALA A 38 -9.02 -15.42 -5.34
C ALA A 38 -8.34 -15.78 -6.68
N THR A 39 -9.07 -15.92 -7.80
CA THR A 39 -8.49 -16.28 -9.10
C THR A 39 -7.68 -15.15 -9.76
N ALA A 40 -8.01 -13.88 -9.50
CA ALA A 40 -7.29 -12.73 -10.06
C ALA A 40 -5.83 -12.59 -9.56
N PRO A 41 -5.53 -12.71 -8.25
CA PRO A 41 -4.13 -12.73 -7.79
C PRO A 41 -3.37 -13.98 -8.23
N VAL A 42 -4.03 -15.14 -8.35
CA VAL A 42 -3.39 -16.38 -8.83
C VAL A 42 -3.01 -16.28 -10.33
N ALA A 43 -3.85 -15.66 -11.15
CA ALA A 43 -3.54 -15.43 -12.56
C ALA A 43 -2.40 -14.40 -12.73
N LEU A 44 -2.40 -13.31 -11.94
CA LEU A 44 -1.34 -12.30 -11.99
C LEU A 44 0.03 -12.88 -11.57
N THR A 45 0.03 -13.70 -10.52
CA THR A 45 1.25 -14.39 -10.05
C THR A 45 1.75 -15.45 -11.03
N ALA A 46 0.86 -16.17 -11.72
CA ALA A 46 1.24 -17.10 -12.78
C ALA A 46 1.83 -16.38 -14.01
N VAL A 47 1.29 -15.21 -14.40
CA VAL A 47 1.84 -14.40 -15.49
C VAL A 47 3.22 -13.86 -15.14
N MET A 48 3.40 -13.34 -13.92
CA MET A 48 4.73 -12.90 -13.45
C MET A 48 5.73 -14.05 -13.37
N PHE A 49 5.30 -15.25 -12.93
CA PHE A 49 6.15 -16.43 -12.93
C PHE A 49 6.60 -16.86 -14.33
N LEU A 50 5.72 -16.78 -15.33
CA LEU A 50 6.06 -17.09 -16.73
C LEU A 50 7.04 -16.07 -17.33
N LEU A 51 6.94 -14.79 -16.94
CA LEU A 51 7.86 -13.75 -17.37
C LEU A 51 9.30 -13.99 -16.89
N ALA A 52 9.50 -14.76 -15.80
CA ALA A 52 10.83 -15.16 -15.33
C ALA A 52 11.65 -15.92 -16.37
N PHE A 53 10.98 -16.67 -17.25
CA PHE A 53 11.61 -17.60 -18.18
C PHE A 53 11.84 -17.02 -19.57
N THR A 54 11.19 -15.90 -19.90
CA THR A 54 11.21 -15.32 -21.26
C THR A 54 12.02 -14.02 -21.35
N LEU A 55 12.31 -13.36 -20.22
CA LEU A 55 12.92 -12.04 -20.18
C LEU A 55 14.45 -12.06 -20.08
N GLY A 56 15.09 -11.04 -20.67
CA GLY A 56 16.53 -10.79 -20.57
C GLY A 56 16.96 -10.34 -19.16
N SER A 57 18.27 -10.42 -18.88
CA SER A 57 18.84 -10.09 -17.56
C SER A 57 18.51 -8.68 -17.08
N THR A 58 18.57 -7.67 -17.96
CA THR A 58 18.26 -6.28 -17.62
C THR A 58 16.81 -6.12 -17.20
N THR A 59 15.87 -6.69 -17.96
CA THR A 59 14.45 -6.62 -17.63
C THR A 59 14.13 -7.37 -16.34
N LEU A 60 14.87 -8.44 -16.02
CA LEU A 60 14.71 -9.14 -14.74
C LEU A 60 15.10 -8.25 -13.55
N VAL A 61 16.11 -7.40 -13.66
CA VAL A 61 16.48 -6.44 -12.59
C VAL A 61 15.38 -5.38 -12.41
N THR A 62 14.89 -4.78 -13.50
CA THR A 62 13.74 -3.87 -13.44
C THR A 62 12.50 -4.54 -12.83
N MET A 63 12.30 -5.83 -13.10
CA MET A 63 11.22 -6.59 -12.49
C MET A 63 11.40 -6.80 -10.98
N GLN A 64 12.64 -6.95 -10.51
CA GLN A 64 12.94 -7.01 -9.07
C GLN A 64 12.60 -5.68 -8.37
N GLU A 65 12.92 -4.55 -9.02
CA GLU A 65 12.52 -3.21 -8.59
C GLU A 65 10.99 -3.08 -8.50
N VAL A 66 10.28 -3.48 -9.56
CA VAL A 66 8.80 -3.49 -9.58
C VAL A 66 8.23 -4.31 -8.43
N LEU A 67 8.81 -5.48 -8.14
CA LEU A 67 8.35 -6.36 -7.07
C LEU A 67 8.54 -5.74 -5.67
N ALA A 68 9.68 -5.09 -5.42
CA ALA A 68 9.95 -4.39 -4.17
C ALA A 68 9.01 -3.17 -4.01
N PHE A 69 8.88 -2.35 -5.06
CA PHE A 69 8.00 -1.20 -5.05
C PHE A 69 6.51 -1.57 -4.98
N ALA A 70 6.10 -2.72 -5.52
CA ALA A 70 4.73 -3.21 -5.37
C ALA A 70 4.40 -3.48 -3.89
N VAL A 71 5.32 -4.10 -3.13
CA VAL A 71 5.14 -4.28 -1.68
C VAL A 71 5.13 -2.93 -0.96
N PHE A 72 6.04 -2.03 -1.31
CA PHE A 72 6.11 -0.70 -0.69
C PHE A 72 4.84 0.13 -0.93
N ALA A 73 4.34 0.15 -2.17
CA ALA A 73 3.14 0.87 -2.55
C ALA A 73 1.88 0.26 -1.95
N THR A 74 1.77 -1.07 -1.90
CA THR A 74 0.61 -1.73 -1.28
C THR A 74 0.58 -1.60 0.23
N ALA A 75 1.75 -1.65 0.89
CA ALA A 75 1.88 -1.35 2.31
C ALA A 75 1.45 0.09 2.62
N THR A 76 1.98 1.07 1.88
CA THR A 76 1.58 2.48 2.01
C THR A 76 0.09 2.70 1.74
N ASN A 77 -0.48 1.97 0.77
CA ASN A 77 -1.90 2.04 0.46
C ASN A 77 -2.79 1.47 1.58
N LEU A 78 -2.27 0.68 2.51
CA LEU A 78 -3.01 0.32 3.72
C LEU A 78 -3.37 1.57 4.53
N LEU A 79 -2.45 2.53 4.64
CA LEU A 79 -2.71 3.80 5.32
C LEU A 79 -3.54 4.75 4.46
N LEU A 80 -3.12 4.97 3.23
CA LEU A 80 -3.75 5.93 2.33
C LEU A 80 -5.16 5.47 1.91
N GLY A 81 -5.26 4.24 1.41
CA GLY A 81 -6.48 3.66 0.86
C GLY A 81 -7.43 3.11 1.91
N GLN A 82 -6.97 2.45 2.98
CA GLN A 82 -7.88 1.87 3.98
C GLN A 82 -8.15 2.82 5.14
N ALA A 83 -7.10 3.33 5.78
CA ALA A 83 -7.24 4.19 6.96
C ALA A 83 -7.58 5.66 6.61
N GLY A 84 -7.42 6.08 5.36
CA GLY A 84 -7.62 7.47 4.93
C GLY A 84 -6.55 8.42 5.48
N LEU A 85 -5.37 7.89 5.77
CA LEU A 85 -4.25 8.62 6.36
C LEU A 85 -3.17 8.85 5.30
N VAL A 86 -2.94 10.11 4.95
CA VAL A 86 -1.82 10.50 4.09
C VAL A 86 -0.57 10.60 4.95
N SER A 87 0.41 9.71 4.74
CA SER A 87 1.66 9.68 5.47
C SER A 87 2.85 9.81 4.52
N PHE A 88 3.75 10.75 4.82
CA PHE A 88 5.03 10.93 4.12
C PHE A 88 6.23 10.38 4.92
N GLY A 89 5.96 9.46 5.85
CA GLY A 89 7.00 8.83 6.68
C GLY A 89 7.33 7.39 6.30
N GLN A 90 6.73 6.84 5.23
CA GLN A 90 6.96 5.43 4.86
C GLN A 90 8.38 5.17 4.32
N ALA A 91 9.03 6.20 3.75
CA ALA A 91 10.44 6.19 3.38
C ALA A 91 11.36 5.87 4.55
N VAL A 92 11.05 6.35 5.76
CA VAL A 92 11.81 6.01 6.98
C VAL A 92 11.90 4.50 7.14
N PHE A 93 10.77 3.81 7.00
CA PHE A 93 10.76 2.35 7.17
C PHE A 93 11.45 1.64 6.02
N PHE A 94 11.26 2.12 4.78
CA PHE A 94 11.96 1.59 3.61
C PHE A 94 13.48 1.70 3.74
N GLY A 95 14.00 2.89 4.06
CA GLY A 95 15.43 3.09 4.30
C GLY A 95 15.94 2.34 5.54
N ILE A 96 15.17 2.25 6.63
CA ILE A 96 15.55 1.43 7.78
C ILE A 96 15.66 -0.05 7.38
N GLY A 97 14.78 -0.54 6.53
CA GLY A 97 14.84 -1.88 5.97
C GLY A 97 16.14 -2.17 5.23
N SER A 98 16.55 -1.24 4.34
CA SER A 98 17.80 -1.39 3.60
C SER A 98 19.03 -1.26 4.52
N TYR A 99 19.02 -0.29 5.43
CA TYR A 99 20.07 -0.10 6.43
C TYR A 99 20.17 -1.28 7.41
N THR A 100 19.07 -1.95 7.75
CA THR A 100 19.12 -3.13 8.63
C THR A 100 19.94 -4.26 7.98
N VAL A 101 19.80 -4.46 6.67
CA VAL A 101 20.60 -5.43 5.92
C VAL A 101 22.05 -4.97 5.79
N ALA A 102 22.27 -3.72 5.37
CA ALA A 102 23.61 -3.17 5.13
C ALA A 102 24.46 -3.06 6.41
N LEU A 103 23.89 -2.51 7.49
CA LEU A 103 24.58 -2.32 8.78
C LEU A 103 24.70 -3.64 9.56
N GLY A 104 23.69 -4.52 9.43
CA GLY A 104 23.72 -5.88 9.96
C GLY A 104 24.95 -6.65 9.49
N TRP A 105 25.27 -6.51 8.21
CA TRP A 105 26.47 -7.09 7.61
C TRP A 105 27.75 -6.32 8.03
N LEU A 106 27.74 -4.99 7.94
CA LEU A 106 28.94 -4.16 8.18
C LEU A 106 29.49 -4.26 9.61
N HIS A 107 28.62 -4.15 10.62
CA HIS A 107 29.06 -4.05 12.03
C HIS A 107 29.00 -5.38 12.78
N TRP A 108 28.01 -6.22 12.48
CA TRP A 108 27.78 -7.46 13.23
C TRP A 108 28.07 -8.73 12.44
N GLN A 109 28.47 -8.62 11.16
CA GLN A 109 28.72 -9.76 10.27
C GLN A 109 27.57 -10.78 10.28
N LEU A 110 26.34 -10.30 10.47
CA LEU A 110 25.17 -11.16 10.51
C LEU A 110 24.93 -11.77 9.13
N PRO A 111 24.50 -13.04 9.05
CA PRO A 111 24.16 -13.65 7.77
C PRO A 111 22.97 -12.91 7.16
N PHE A 112 22.98 -12.77 5.82
CA PHE A 112 21.94 -12.09 5.06
C PHE A 112 20.52 -12.51 5.44
N TRP A 113 20.29 -13.82 5.63
CA TRP A 113 18.98 -14.34 5.98
C TRP A 113 18.47 -13.83 7.33
N ALA A 114 19.37 -13.63 8.32
CA ALA A 114 19.00 -13.07 9.60
C ALA A 114 18.63 -11.60 9.47
N THR A 115 19.42 -10.80 8.76
CA THR A 115 19.15 -9.37 8.60
C THR A 115 17.91 -9.11 7.75
N PHE A 116 17.67 -9.93 6.72
CA PHE A 116 16.48 -9.88 5.88
C PHE A 116 15.20 -10.17 6.68
N VAL A 117 15.21 -11.19 7.55
CA VAL A 117 14.07 -11.50 8.43
C VAL A 117 13.91 -10.45 9.52
N LEU A 118 15.00 -9.88 10.03
CA LEU A 118 14.96 -8.84 11.07
C LEU A 118 14.41 -7.50 10.55
N ALA A 119 14.63 -7.14 9.29
CA ALA A 119 14.21 -5.88 8.70
C ALA A 119 12.74 -5.49 8.98
N PRO A 120 11.71 -6.34 8.74
CA PRO A 120 10.33 -6.00 9.07
C PRO A 120 10.09 -5.78 10.57
N PHE A 121 10.81 -6.48 11.45
CA PHE A 121 10.68 -6.29 12.90
C PHE A 121 11.31 -4.97 13.35
N VAL A 122 12.46 -4.60 12.80
CA VAL A 122 13.10 -3.30 13.07
C VAL A 122 12.21 -2.16 12.54
N GLY A 123 11.65 -2.31 11.34
CA GLY A 123 10.67 -1.38 10.78
C GLY A 123 9.44 -1.22 11.68
N ALA A 124 8.86 -2.32 12.14
CA ALA A 124 7.75 -2.31 13.08
C ALA A 124 8.10 -1.62 14.41
N LEU A 125 9.28 -1.94 14.95
CA LEU A 125 9.76 -1.38 16.21
C LEU A 125 9.92 0.14 16.14
N VAL A 126 10.45 0.66 15.03
CA VAL A 126 10.59 2.11 14.80
C VAL A 126 9.26 2.77 14.44
N ALA A 127 8.34 2.04 13.79
CA ALA A 127 7.01 2.53 13.48
C ALA A 127 6.14 2.75 14.74
N ILE A 128 6.38 2.02 15.83
CA ILE A 128 5.65 2.20 17.10
C ILE A 128 5.80 3.62 17.66
N PRO A 129 7.00 4.11 18.03
CA PRO A 129 7.16 5.44 18.61
C PRO A 129 6.75 6.54 17.63
N ILE A 130 7.11 6.41 16.34
CA ILE A 130 6.72 7.39 15.32
C ILE A 130 5.20 7.45 15.18
N GLY A 131 4.53 6.29 15.09
CA GLY A 131 3.08 6.19 14.99
C GLY A 131 2.37 6.75 16.22
N LEU A 132 2.86 6.44 17.42
CA LEU A 132 2.31 6.93 18.67
C LEU A 132 2.39 8.46 18.81
N VAL A 133 3.41 9.10 18.24
CA VAL A 133 3.52 10.56 18.26
C VAL A 133 2.73 11.17 17.11
N ALA A 134 2.95 10.70 15.88
CA ALA A 134 2.35 11.29 14.68
C ALA A 134 0.81 11.21 14.70
N LEU A 135 0.23 10.09 15.14
CA LEU A 135 -1.22 9.86 15.11
C LEU A 135 -2.02 10.65 16.16
N ARG A 136 -1.34 11.38 17.05
CA ARG A 136 -2.00 12.37 17.91
C ARG A 136 -2.46 13.59 17.10
N ALA A 137 -1.76 13.89 16.01
CA ALA A 137 -2.10 14.96 15.10
C ALA A 137 -3.25 14.54 14.15
N ARG A 138 -4.06 15.51 13.71
CA ARG A 138 -5.21 15.27 12.81
C ARG A 138 -4.93 15.77 11.40
N LYS A 139 -5.37 14.99 10.39
CA LYS A 139 -5.39 15.37 8.96
C LYS A 139 -4.02 15.87 8.47
N LEU A 140 -3.92 17.16 8.11
CA LEU A 140 -2.71 17.77 7.56
C LEU A 140 -1.52 17.70 8.54
N TYR A 141 -1.78 17.91 9.84
CA TYR A 141 -0.73 17.88 10.85
C TYR A 141 -0.11 16.49 11.00
N PHE A 142 -0.87 15.41 10.74
CA PHE A 142 -0.31 14.05 10.69
C PHE A 142 0.68 13.92 9.54
N ALA A 143 0.31 14.37 8.33
CA ALA A 143 1.20 14.33 7.18
C ALA A 143 2.49 15.14 7.43
N LEU A 144 2.37 16.36 7.95
CA LEU A 144 3.52 17.22 8.29
C LEU A 144 4.41 16.60 9.37
N SER A 145 3.82 15.98 10.40
CA SER A 145 4.59 15.27 11.43
C SER A 145 5.37 14.09 10.85
N THR A 146 4.75 13.31 9.96
CA THR A 146 5.44 12.18 9.31
C THR A 146 6.53 12.62 8.35
N LEU A 147 6.36 13.76 7.67
CA LEU A 147 7.41 14.39 6.86
C LEU A 147 8.59 14.79 7.73
N ALA A 148 8.33 15.47 8.85
CA ALA A 148 9.38 15.86 9.80
C ALA A 148 10.14 14.65 10.35
N PHE A 149 9.46 13.54 10.65
CA PHE A 149 10.14 12.30 11.04
C PHE A 149 11.00 11.70 9.93
N SER A 150 10.57 11.82 8.66
CA SER A 150 11.38 11.40 7.51
C SER A 150 12.64 12.23 7.38
N GLU A 151 12.51 13.55 7.45
CA GLU A 151 13.65 14.47 7.39
C GLU A 151 14.62 14.23 8.56
N LEU A 152 14.11 14.04 9.77
CA LEU A 152 14.94 13.72 10.94
C LEU A 152 15.70 12.40 10.76
N ALA A 153 15.07 11.37 10.18
CA ALA A 153 15.73 10.09 9.91
C ALA A 153 16.81 10.22 8.83
N TYR A 154 16.51 10.95 7.75
CA TYR A 154 17.46 11.29 6.70
C TYR A 154 18.69 12.02 7.26
N GLN A 155 18.48 13.12 7.98
CA GLN A 155 19.56 13.92 8.59
C GLN A 155 20.38 13.11 9.62
N LEU A 156 19.74 12.23 10.38
CA LEU A 156 20.45 11.35 11.31
C LEU A 156 21.33 10.34 10.57
N ALA A 157 20.85 9.79 9.45
CA ALA A 157 21.62 8.87 8.63
C ALA A 157 22.77 9.58 7.89
N GLU A 158 22.55 10.81 7.41
CA GLU A 158 23.58 11.58 6.72
C GLU A 158 24.69 12.07 7.66
N SER A 159 24.33 12.55 8.85
CA SER A 159 25.29 13.12 9.82
C SER A 159 26.18 12.08 10.53
N ARG A 160 25.77 10.81 10.60
CA ARG A 160 26.44 9.77 11.40
C ARG A 160 27.46 8.94 10.62
N TYR A 161 28.53 9.58 10.16
CA TYR A 161 29.58 8.94 9.35
C TYR A 161 30.15 7.62 9.94
N ASN A 162 30.35 7.54 11.25
CA ASN A 162 30.94 6.35 11.88
C ASN A 162 30.04 5.10 11.84
N PHE A 163 28.72 5.29 11.76
CA PHE A 163 27.77 4.19 11.82
C PHE A 163 27.15 3.90 10.45
N THR A 164 26.57 4.92 9.80
CA THR A 164 25.87 4.81 8.51
C THR A 164 26.76 5.09 7.30
N LYS A 165 28.03 5.50 7.52
CA LYS A 165 28.93 6.05 6.48
C LYS A 165 28.45 7.38 5.88
N GLY A 166 27.43 7.99 6.48
CA GLY A 166 26.91 9.31 6.11
C GLY A 166 26.41 9.35 4.67
N ALA A 167 26.66 10.46 3.97
CA ALA A 167 26.28 10.65 2.57
C ALA A 167 26.86 9.59 1.61
N ASN A 168 27.95 8.92 1.98
CA ASN A 168 28.50 7.85 1.14
C ASN A 168 27.67 6.58 1.16
N GLY A 169 26.76 6.41 2.14
CA GLY A 169 26.03 5.16 2.34
C GLY A 169 26.93 3.94 2.52
N VAL A 170 26.29 2.77 2.55
CA VAL A 170 26.94 1.48 2.73
C VAL A 170 26.71 0.67 1.45
N PHE A 171 27.82 0.34 0.77
CA PHE A 171 27.86 -0.48 -0.43
C PHE A 171 28.70 -1.73 -0.16
N GLY A 172 28.27 -2.89 -0.65
CA GLY A 172 29.01 -4.13 -0.41
C GLY A 172 28.25 -5.39 -0.80
N PRO A 173 28.94 -6.55 -0.78
CA PRO A 173 28.35 -7.84 -1.12
C PRO A 173 27.53 -8.39 0.06
N PHE A 174 26.49 -7.65 0.47
CA PHE A 174 25.60 -8.05 1.57
C PHE A 174 24.80 -9.31 1.26
N VAL A 175 24.63 -9.58 -0.03
CA VAL A 175 23.69 -10.53 -0.59
C VAL A 175 24.45 -11.79 -1.01
N PRO A 176 23.95 -13.00 -0.68
CA PRO A 176 24.53 -14.25 -1.15
C PRO A 176 24.64 -14.28 -2.68
N THR A 177 25.74 -14.82 -3.19
CA THR A 177 26.02 -14.93 -4.64
C THR A 177 24.93 -15.68 -5.43
N ALA A 178 24.14 -16.52 -4.76
CA ALA A 178 22.97 -17.16 -5.36
C ALA A 178 21.88 -16.14 -5.73
N LEU A 179 21.65 -15.13 -4.91
CA LEU A 179 20.60 -14.12 -5.12
C LEU A 179 21.06 -12.97 -6.02
N THR A 180 22.36 -12.78 -6.21
CA THR A 180 22.89 -11.79 -7.18
C THR A 180 22.66 -12.22 -8.63
N GLN A 181 22.36 -13.50 -8.88
CA GLN A 181 21.95 -13.96 -10.20
C GLN A 181 20.53 -13.42 -10.51
N PRO A 182 20.31 -12.71 -11.63
CA PRO A 182 19.03 -12.03 -11.91
C PRO A 182 17.80 -12.95 -11.85
N ARG A 183 17.94 -14.21 -12.29
CA ARG A 183 16.83 -15.18 -12.27
C ARG A 183 16.49 -15.63 -10.86
N THR A 184 17.50 -16.04 -10.09
CA THR A 184 17.32 -16.54 -8.73
C THR A 184 16.85 -15.43 -7.79
N GLY A 185 17.44 -14.23 -7.90
CA GLY A 185 16.99 -13.04 -7.17
C GLY A 185 15.54 -12.69 -7.51
N TYR A 186 15.17 -12.73 -8.79
CA TYR A 186 13.79 -12.49 -9.22
C TYR A 186 12.80 -13.50 -8.65
N LEU A 187 13.07 -14.81 -8.75
CA LEU A 187 12.17 -15.85 -8.23
C LEU A 187 12.02 -15.75 -6.70
N PHE A 188 13.12 -15.44 -6.00
CA PHE A 188 13.09 -15.22 -4.56
C PHE A 188 12.22 -14.00 -4.20
N LEU A 189 12.47 -12.85 -4.83
CA LEU A 189 11.69 -11.63 -4.61
C LEU A 189 10.23 -11.82 -4.98
N LEU A 190 9.93 -12.55 -6.06
CA LEU A 190 8.57 -12.88 -6.45
C LEU A 190 7.87 -13.67 -5.35
N ALA A 191 8.52 -14.70 -4.80
CA ALA A 191 7.97 -15.48 -3.69
C ALA A 191 7.68 -14.60 -2.46
N VAL A 192 8.63 -13.72 -2.08
CA VAL A 192 8.46 -12.79 -0.95
C VAL A 192 7.33 -11.79 -1.22
N THR A 193 7.23 -11.22 -2.43
CA THR A 193 6.14 -10.32 -2.82
C THR A 193 4.79 -11.02 -2.75
N VAL A 194 4.67 -12.24 -3.25
CA VAL A 194 3.42 -13.02 -3.18
C VAL A 194 3.00 -13.24 -1.74
N VAL A 195 3.92 -13.69 -0.88
CA VAL A 195 3.64 -13.88 0.55
C VAL A 195 3.22 -12.56 1.20
N SER A 196 3.93 -11.46 0.91
CA SER A 196 3.65 -10.13 1.46
C SER A 196 2.26 -9.63 1.04
N LEU A 197 1.91 -9.76 -0.24
CA LEU A 197 0.60 -9.38 -0.76
C LEU A 197 -0.51 -10.26 -0.19
N LEU A 198 -0.29 -11.57 0.01
CA LEU A 198 -1.27 -12.44 0.66
C LEU A 198 -1.51 -12.04 2.13
N LEU A 199 -0.45 -11.71 2.86
CA LEU A 199 -0.55 -11.24 4.25
C LEU A 199 -1.28 -9.89 4.32
N LEU A 200 -0.90 -8.91 3.49
CA LEU A 200 -1.58 -7.62 3.39
C LEU A 200 -3.05 -7.78 2.94
N TRP A 201 -3.33 -8.74 2.05
CA TRP A 201 -4.69 -9.06 1.61
C TRP A 201 -5.53 -9.58 2.77
N LYS A 202 -4.96 -10.48 3.57
CA LYS A 202 -5.61 -11.03 4.77
C LYS A 202 -5.88 -9.92 5.80
N VAL A 203 -4.92 -9.03 6.06
CA VAL A 203 -5.11 -7.87 6.94
C VAL A 203 -6.26 -7.00 6.44
N ASN A 204 -6.27 -6.68 5.14
CA ASN A 204 -7.28 -5.81 4.53
C ASN A 204 -8.71 -6.42 4.54
N HIS A 205 -8.84 -7.74 4.42
CA HIS A 205 -10.14 -8.44 4.43
C HIS A 205 -10.56 -8.97 5.81
N SER A 206 -9.74 -8.73 6.84
CA SER A 206 -10.08 -9.06 8.21
C SER A 206 -11.01 -8.01 8.84
N PRO A 207 -11.61 -8.29 10.01
CA PRO A 207 -12.38 -7.29 10.77
C PRO A 207 -11.59 -6.00 11.03
N PHE A 208 -10.27 -6.09 11.19
CA PHE A 208 -9.40 -4.94 11.34
C PHE A 208 -9.45 -4.00 10.13
N GLY A 209 -9.36 -4.55 8.91
CA GLY A 209 -9.49 -3.76 7.67
C GLY A 209 -10.87 -3.13 7.50
N LEU A 210 -11.94 -3.82 7.90
CA LEU A 210 -13.30 -3.27 7.89
C LEU A 210 -13.44 -2.08 8.85
N VAL A 211 -12.86 -2.18 10.05
CA VAL A 211 -12.85 -1.07 11.02
C VAL A 211 -12.05 0.11 10.48
N LEU A 212 -10.91 -0.10 9.82
CA LEU A 212 -10.15 0.99 9.19
C LEU A 212 -10.94 1.73 8.12
N ARG A 213 -11.69 1.01 7.27
CA ARG A 213 -12.58 1.63 6.27
C ARG A 213 -13.67 2.45 6.94
N ALA A 214 -14.29 1.91 7.99
CA ALA A 214 -15.31 2.63 8.75
C ALA A 214 -14.74 3.90 9.41
N ILE A 215 -13.51 3.84 9.93
CA ILE A 215 -12.79 5.00 10.50
C ILE A 215 -12.58 6.07 9.43
N ARG A 216 -12.21 5.67 8.21
CA ARG A 216 -12.02 6.57 7.07
C ARG A 216 -13.33 7.26 6.66
N GLU A 217 -14.46 6.55 6.69
CA GLU A 217 -15.77 7.11 6.33
C GLU A 217 -16.32 8.07 7.39
N ASN A 218 -16.36 7.64 8.65
CA ASN A 218 -16.83 8.49 9.75
C ASN A 218 -16.19 8.10 11.08
N ARG A 219 -15.11 8.80 11.42
CA ARG A 219 -14.37 8.62 12.67
C ARG A 219 -15.23 8.76 13.92
N GLU A 220 -16.11 9.77 13.97
CA GLU A 220 -16.91 10.06 15.17
C GLU A 220 -17.93 8.96 15.43
N ARG A 221 -18.56 8.43 14.37
CA ARG A 221 -19.48 7.29 14.47
C ARG A 221 -18.78 6.03 14.98
N VAL A 222 -17.58 5.74 14.50
CA VAL A 222 -16.81 4.58 14.97
C VAL A 222 -16.38 4.75 16.44
N GLN A 223 -16.05 5.97 16.86
CA GLN A 223 -15.75 6.25 18.27
C GLN A 223 -16.99 6.08 19.17
N ALA A 224 -18.17 6.49 18.70
CA ALA A 224 -19.43 6.31 19.44
C ALA A 224 -19.80 4.82 19.62
N LEU A 225 -19.33 3.94 18.74
CA LEU A 225 -19.45 2.48 18.86
C LEU A 225 -18.44 1.87 19.85
N GLY A 226 -17.65 2.68 20.56
CA GLY A 226 -16.68 2.22 21.57
C GLY A 226 -15.34 1.74 21.00
N VAL A 227 -15.09 1.90 19.70
CA VAL A 227 -13.84 1.47 19.06
C VAL A 227 -12.74 2.50 19.32
N ASN A 228 -11.60 2.05 19.82
CA ASN A 228 -10.43 2.90 19.96
C ASN A 228 -9.76 3.16 18.60
N VAL A 229 -10.18 4.23 17.93
CA VAL A 229 -9.67 4.64 16.62
C VAL A 229 -8.16 4.84 16.60
N TYR A 230 -7.60 5.43 17.66
CA TYR A 230 -6.18 5.74 17.74
C TYR A 230 -5.34 4.45 17.69
N LEU A 231 -5.67 3.44 18.50
CA LEU A 231 -4.94 2.17 18.50
C LEU A 231 -5.03 1.42 17.17
N HIS A 232 -6.19 1.48 16.49
CA HIS A 232 -6.35 0.86 15.17
C HIS A 232 -5.48 1.54 14.11
N GLN A 233 -5.39 2.86 14.15
CA GLN A 233 -4.52 3.63 13.25
C GLN A 233 -3.03 3.37 13.56
N VAL A 234 -2.65 3.26 14.84
CA VAL A 234 -1.27 2.93 15.25
C VAL A 234 -0.91 1.53 14.75
N ALA A 235 -1.78 0.55 14.95
CA ALA A 235 -1.58 -0.81 14.45
C ALA A 235 -1.43 -0.82 12.92
N ALA A 236 -2.26 -0.05 12.19
CA ALA A 236 -2.15 0.05 10.72
C ALA A 236 -0.81 0.65 10.29
N PHE A 237 -0.33 1.66 11.03
CA PHE A 237 0.94 2.32 10.79
C PHE A 237 2.13 1.39 11.04
N VAL A 238 2.08 0.60 12.12
CA VAL A 238 3.12 -0.40 12.43
C VAL A 238 3.14 -1.52 11.39
N ILE A 239 1.97 -2.02 10.97
CA ILE A 239 1.88 -3.04 9.92
C ILE A 239 2.44 -2.49 8.61
N SER A 240 2.04 -1.27 8.21
CA SER A 240 2.58 -0.61 7.02
C SER A 240 4.11 -0.48 7.11
N GLY A 241 4.63 0.05 8.22
CA GLY A 241 6.07 0.20 8.43
C GLY A 241 6.85 -1.11 8.36
N ALA A 242 6.30 -2.21 8.89
CA ALA A 242 6.92 -3.53 8.79
C ALA A 242 7.08 -4.00 7.33
N PHE A 243 6.03 -3.86 6.51
CA PHE A 243 6.08 -4.25 5.10
C PHE A 243 6.89 -3.27 4.24
N CYS A 244 6.91 -1.98 4.59
CA CYS A 244 7.79 -1.00 3.96
C CYS A 244 9.27 -1.32 4.23
N ALA A 245 9.61 -1.72 5.46
CA ALA A 245 10.97 -2.16 5.78
C ALA A 245 11.35 -3.48 5.10
N LEU A 246 10.39 -4.41 4.95
CA LEU A 246 10.62 -5.60 4.12
C LEU A 246 10.91 -5.23 2.66
N ALA A 247 10.17 -4.29 2.08
CA ALA A 247 10.43 -3.79 0.73
C ALA A 247 11.81 -3.11 0.62
N GLY A 248 12.25 -2.41 1.66
CA GLY A 248 13.61 -1.87 1.76
C GLY A 248 14.70 -2.94 1.83
N ALA A 249 14.45 -4.05 2.52
CA ALA A 249 15.37 -5.19 2.52
C ALA A 249 15.40 -5.90 1.15
N MET A 250 14.26 -5.95 0.46
CA MET A 250 14.17 -6.44 -0.93
C MET A 250 14.96 -5.56 -1.89
N PHE A 251 14.95 -4.23 -1.71
CA PHE A 251 15.72 -3.28 -2.50
C PHE A 251 17.22 -3.62 -2.52
N VAL A 252 17.78 -3.99 -1.38
CA VAL A 252 19.22 -4.32 -1.24
C VAL A 252 19.64 -5.53 -2.10
N ILE A 253 18.71 -6.43 -2.45
CA ILE A 253 19.03 -7.65 -3.22
C ILE A 253 19.56 -7.31 -4.61
N TYR A 254 18.97 -6.31 -5.28
CA TYR A 254 19.40 -5.90 -6.61
C TYR A 254 20.29 -4.65 -6.61
N SER A 255 20.09 -3.73 -5.65
CA SER A 255 20.87 -2.49 -5.59
C SER A 255 22.21 -2.65 -4.88
N GLN A 256 22.36 -3.68 -4.03
CA GLN A 256 23.54 -3.90 -3.18
C GLN A 256 23.97 -2.67 -2.36
N SER A 257 22.98 -1.87 -1.92
CA SER A 257 23.23 -0.55 -1.36
C SER A 257 22.22 -0.17 -0.28
N GLY A 258 22.71 0.52 0.77
CA GLY A 258 21.88 1.23 1.74
C GLY A 258 22.42 2.64 1.94
N TYR A 259 21.69 3.66 1.51
CA TYR A 259 22.13 5.06 1.50
C TYR A 259 21.04 6.01 2.05
N PRO A 260 21.41 7.21 2.55
CA PRO A 260 20.49 8.07 3.29
C PRO A 260 19.26 8.53 2.51
N GLU A 261 19.37 8.76 1.21
CA GLU A 261 18.32 9.29 0.33
C GLU A 261 17.07 8.38 0.30
N LEU A 262 17.21 7.10 0.66
CA LEU A 262 16.07 6.19 0.82
C LEU A 262 15.15 6.56 1.99
N LEU A 263 15.67 7.30 2.98
CA LEU A 263 14.94 7.80 4.15
C LEU A 263 14.30 9.18 3.88
N ASP A 264 14.70 9.84 2.79
CA ASP A 264 14.18 11.16 2.46
C ASP A 264 12.68 11.13 2.21
N TRP A 265 11.99 12.22 2.57
CA TRP A 265 10.55 12.31 2.46
C TRP A 265 10.08 12.20 1.00
N THR A 266 10.90 12.60 0.01
CA THR A 266 10.55 12.49 -1.41
C THR A 266 10.37 11.04 -1.85
N THR A 267 11.12 10.11 -1.25
CA THR A 267 10.98 8.66 -1.47
C THR A 267 9.61 8.15 -1.02
N SER A 268 8.96 8.79 -0.03
CA SER A 268 7.57 8.48 0.35
C SER A 268 6.55 8.92 -0.69
N GLY A 269 6.93 9.79 -1.63
CA GLY A 269 6.08 10.22 -2.74
C GLY A 269 5.85 9.11 -3.76
N TRP A 270 6.87 8.29 -4.06
CA TRP A 270 6.80 7.21 -5.05
C TRP A 270 5.64 6.23 -4.82
N PRO A 271 5.45 5.62 -3.64
CA PRO A 271 4.34 4.70 -3.40
C PRO A 271 2.97 5.41 -3.49
N VAL A 272 2.90 6.71 -3.20
CA VAL A 272 1.69 7.51 -3.39
C VAL A 272 1.38 7.67 -4.87
N PHE A 273 2.37 8.02 -5.71
CA PHE A 273 2.21 8.05 -7.17
C PHE A 273 1.72 6.70 -7.71
N MET A 274 2.37 5.61 -7.31
CA MET A 274 1.99 4.25 -7.71
C MET A 274 0.56 3.91 -7.27
N ALA A 275 0.17 4.26 -6.05
CA ALA A 275 -1.19 4.04 -5.55
C ALA A 275 -2.24 4.86 -6.32
N VAL A 276 -1.94 6.11 -6.68
CA VAL A 276 -2.86 6.96 -7.47
C VAL A 276 -2.99 6.44 -8.90
N ILE A 277 -1.87 6.16 -9.58
CA ILE A 277 -1.85 5.62 -10.95
C ILE A 277 -2.64 4.30 -11.02
N GLY A 278 -2.35 3.38 -10.10
CA GLY A 278 -2.99 2.07 -10.06
C GLY A 278 -4.43 2.08 -9.53
N GLY A 279 -4.77 3.05 -8.69
CA GLY A 279 -6.09 3.22 -8.05
C GLY A 279 -6.07 2.90 -6.55
N MET A 280 -6.08 3.95 -5.71
CA MET A 280 -6.00 3.87 -4.24
C MET A 280 -7.14 3.06 -3.61
N GLY A 281 -8.31 3.04 -4.24
CA GLY A 281 -9.48 2.31 -3.76
C GLY A 281 -9.40 0.78 -3.93
N THR A 282 -8.36 0.27 -4.61
CA THR A 282 -8.20 -1.16 -4.90
C THR A 282 -6.98 -1.75 -4.21
N PHE A 283 -7.05 -3.03 -3.84
CA PHE A 283 -5.94 -3.69 -3.14
C PHE A 283 -4.72 -3.92 -4.04
N LEU A 284 -4.93 -4.41 -5.26
CA LEU A 284 -3.86 -4.67 -6.23
C LEU A 284 -3.51 -3.45 -7.10
N GLY A 285 -4.27 -2.35 -7.00
CA GLY A 285 -4.01 -1.12 -7.74
C GLY A 285 -2.56 -0.65 -7.60
N PRO A 286 -2.04 -0.40 -6.38
CA PRO A 286 -0.67 0.08 -6.20
C PRO A 286 0.39 -0.87 -6.75
N ALA A 287 0.17 -2.19 -6.76
CA ALA A 287 1.10 -3.15 -7.35
C ALA A 287 1.16 -3.02 -8.88
N LEU A 288 0.02 -2.83 -9.55
CA LEU A 288 -0.02 -2.52 -10.98
C LEU A 288 0.55 -1.12 -11.27
N GLY A 289 0.30 -0.16 -10.38
CA GLY A 289 0.87 1.17 -10.44
C GLY A 289 2.39 1.15 -10.34
N ALA A 290 2.98 0.30 -9.51
CA ALA A 290 4.43 0.10 -9.41
C ALA A 290 5.04 -0.39 -10.73
N LEU A 291 4.36 -1.32 -11.42
CA LEU A 291 4.79 -1.78 -12.74
C LEU A 291 4.80 -0.63 -13.75
N ILE A 292 3.70 0.10 -13.86
CA ILE A 292 3.57 1.19 -14.83
C ILE A 292 4.52 2.34 -14.50
N TYR A 293 4.63 2.69 -13.22
CA TYR A 293 5.54 3.71 -12.74
C TYR A 293 6.98 3.36 -13.06
N GLN A 294 7.44 2.14 -12.77
CA GLN A 294 8.85 1.78 -12.96
C GLN A 294 9.23 1.79 -14.44
N PHE A 295 8.41 1.17 -15.30
CA PHE A 295 8.68 1.22 -16.75
C PHE A 295 8.60 2.62 -17.31
N GLY A 296 7.63 3.42 -16.84
CA GLY A 296 7.55 4.83 -17.21
C GLY A 296 8.81 5.57 -16.79
N HIS A 297 9.20 5.47 -15.52
CA HIS A 297 10.40 6.07 -14.95
C HIS A 297 11.64 5.73 -15.77
N ASP A 298 11.89 4.45 -16.05
CA ASP A 298 13.07 4.00 -16.81
C ASP A 298 13.11 4.61 -18.20
N GLN A 299 11.97 4.76 -18.88
CA GLN A 299 11.92 5.44 -20.17
C GLN A 299 12.12 6.94 -20.01
N LEU A 300 11.45 7.58 -19.05
CA LEU A 300 11.52 9.02 -18.85
C LEU A 300 12.95 9.51 -18.56
N VAL A 301 13.68 8.79 -17.71
CA VAL A 301 15.06 9.15 -17.33
C VAL A 301 16.01 9.10 -18.54
N LEU A 302 15.72 8.26 -19.55
CA LEU A 302 16.53 8.18 -20.77
C LEU A 302 16.31 9.38 -21.72
N TYR A 303 15.14 10.00 -21.69
CA TYR A 303 14.77 11.06 -22.64
C TYR A 303 14.72 12.46 -22.02
N PHE A 304 14.48 12.58 -20.70
CA PHE A 304 14.27 13.85 -20.02
C PHE A 304 15.17 13.98 -18.80
N SER A 305 15.92 15.08 -18.71
CA SER A 305 16.68 15.45 -17.50
C SER A 305 15.75 15.73 -16.31
N ASP A 306 14.63 16.44 -16.56
CA ASP A 306 13.63 16.81 -15.55
C ASP A 306 12.47 15.80 -15.48
N TRP A 307 12.78 14.51 -15.43
CA TRP A 307 11.79 13.42 -15.42
C TRP A 307 10.72 13.56 -14.32
N GLN A 308 11.07 14.17 -13.18
CA GLN A 308 10.17 14.41 -12.05
C GLN A 308 9.01 15.36 -12.43
N LEU A 309 9.28 16.38 -13.25
CA LEU A 309 8.27 17.34 -13.70
C LEU A 309 7.28 16.68 -14.65
N VAL A 310 7.79 15.83 -15.54
CA VAL A 310 6.95 15.06 -16.48
C VAL A 310 6.09 14.05 -15.72
N LEU A 311 6.63 13.35 -14.72
CA LEU A 311 5.83 12.46 -13.86
C LEU A 311 4.74 13.21 -13.10
N GLY A 312 5.04 14.40 -12.57
CA GLY A 312 4.06 15.25 -11.91
C GLY A 312 2.93 15.68 -12.86
N ALA A 313 3.26 16.06 -14.09
CA ALA A 313 2.29 16.39 -15.13
C ALA A 313 1.41 15.19 -15.50
N VAL A 314 2.01 14.01 -15.69
CA VAL A 314 1.28 12.76 -15.96
C VAL A 314 0.34 12.42 -14.80
N LEU A 315 0.78 12.58 -13.55
CA LEU A 315 -0.08 12.40 -12.39
C LEU A 315 -1.29 13.34 -12.43
N LEU A 316 -1.08 14.63 -12.71
CA LEU A 316 -2.18 15.61 -12.78
C LEU A 316 -3.21 15.21 -13.84
N VAL A 317 -2.75 14.77 -15.01
CA VAL A 317 -3.63 14.26 -16.08
C VAL A 317 -4.43 13.06 -15.58
N ILE A 318 -3.78 12.06 -14.96
CA ILE A 318 -4.47 10.87 -14.44
C ILE A 318 -5.49 11.25 -13.38
N VAL A 319 -5.15 12.13 -12.44
CA VAL A 319 -6.08 12.55 -11.37
C VAL A 319 -7.26 13.32 -11.94
N MET A 320 -7.04 14.15 -12.96
CA MET A 320 -8.10 14.97 -13.57
C MET A 320 -9.07 14.15 -14.43
N PHE A 321 -8.57 13.16 -15.18
CA PHE A 321 -9.38 12.38 -16.11
C PHE A 321 -9.83 11.00 -15.56
N TRP A 322 -9.06 10.41 -14.63
CA TRP A 322 -9.30 9.08 -14.05
C TRP A 322 -9.17 9.09 -12.51
N PRO A 323 -10.10 9.73 -11.78
CA PRO A 323 -10.03 9.86 -10.32
C PRO A 323 -10.07 8.54 -9.55
N ASP A 324 -10.59 7.46 -10.14
CA ASP A 324 -10.57 6.11 -9.55
C ASP A 324 -9.28 5.31 -9.86
N GLY A 325 -8.35 5.89 -10.62
CA GLY A 325 -7.15 5.23 -11.17
C GLY A 325 -7.46 4.17 -12.23
N LEU A 326 -6.40 3.49 -12.71
CA LEU A 326 -6.50 2.53 -13.81
C LEU A 326 -7.38 1.32 -13.49
N MET A 327 -7.31 0.78 -12.27
CA MET A 327 -8.18 -0.33 -11.87
C MET A 327 -9.66 0.07 -11.80
N GLY A 328 -9.96 1.32 -11.46
CA GLY A 328 -11.33 1.85 -11.51
C GLY A 328 -11.86 1.92 -12.95
N ALA A 329 -11.02 2.38 -13.88
CA ALA A 329 -11.36 2.40 -15.31
C ALA A 329 -11.61 0.99 -15.88
N LEU A 330 -10.74 0.03 -15.54
CA LEU A 330 -10.89 -1.38 -15.95
C LEU A 330 -12.16 -2.04 -15.38
N ALA A 331 -12.49 -1.75 -14.11
CA ALA A 331 -13.72 -2.25 -13.50
C ALA A 331 -14.99 -1.67 -14.15
N ARG A 332 -14.97 -0.37 -14.51
CA ARG A 332 -16.07 0.30 -15.24
C ARG A 332 -16.25 -0.30 -16.64
N LEU A 333 -15.16 -0.52 -17.38
CA LEU A 333 -15.18 -1.15 -18.70
C LEU A 333 -15.70 -2.60 -18.64
N GLY A 334 -15.23 -3.41 -17.68
CA GLY A 334 -15.72 -4.76 -17.46
C GLY A 334 -17.22 -4.82 -17.10
N GLY A 335 -17.72 -3.82 -16.38
CA GLY A 335 -19.14 -3.68 -16.06
C GLY A 335 -20.01 -3.31 -17.28
N VAL A 336 -19.47 -2.53 -18.22
CA VAL A 336 -20.13 -2.19 -19.49
C VAL A 336 -20.18 -3.40 -20.42
N ILE A 337 -19.07 -4.12 -20.58
CA ILE A 337 -18.99 -5.34 -21.40
C ILE A 337 -19.94 -6.42 -20.85
N ARG A 338 -20.03 -6.57 -19.53
CA ARG A 338 -20.95 -7.53 -18.90
C ARG A 338 -22.42 -7.17 -19.08
N ARG A 339 -22.76 -5.87 -19.08
CA ARG A 339 -24.12 -5.40 -19.40
C ARG A 339 -24.45 -5.64 -20.87
N TRP A 340 -23.50 -5.42 -21.77
CA TRP A 340 -23.63 -5.67 -23.19
C TRP A 340 -23.81 -7.17 -23.51
N TRP A 341 -23.10 -8.06 -22.81
CA TRP A 341 -23.25 -9.52 -22.94
C TRP A 341 -24.55 -10.07 -22.33
N LYS A 342 -25.03 -9.48 -21.23
CA LYS A 342 -26.32 -9.85 -20.64
C LYS A 342 -27.53 -9.35 -21.42
N GLY A 343 -27.39 -8.30 -22.23
CA GLY A 343 -28.45 -7.83 -23.14
C GLY A 343 -28.59 -8.63 -24.43
N ARG A 344 -27.76 -9.68 -24.64
CA ARG A 344 -27.81 -10.60 -25.80
C ARG A 344 -28.34 -12.00 -25.47
N ARG A 345 -28.78 -12.26 -24.24
CA ARG A 345 -29.51 -13.48 -23.84
C ARG A 345 -30.95 -13.10 -23.52
#